data_AF-A0AAU0Q198-F1
#
_entry.id   AF-A0AAU0Q198-F1
#
_cell.length_a   1.000
_cell.length_b   1.000
_cell.length_c   1.000
_cell.angle_alpha   90.00
_cell.angle_beta   90.00
_cell.angle_gamma   90.00
#
_symmetry.space_group_name_H-M   'P 1'
#
loop_
_entity.id
_entity.type
_entity.pdbx_description
1 polymer ?
#
loop_
_entity_poly.entity_id
_entity_poly.type
_entity_poly.pdbx_seq_one_letter_code
_entity_poly.pdbx_strand_id
1 'polypeptide(L)'
;MEQRKMRNWSRKLGLAGILAAGGYLLSGCSVAPPDNGFFKLLRFGVPDGITPEAKEIGNFWVWIWVAAWIVGIIMWGLMFYSSFAFRAKRKEKKGEKEFPRQTQYNIPLELVLTTVPIIIVMVIFFFTVQTEDKVTAMDKDPKVKVDVTAFQWNWKFGYNEVDGSLMGGNTYEGRDDSAQAAADGTKKIESSSRGEEGASNPIHGNSKSDLSYLNFDKIETVGTTDEVPVLVLPSQTAIQFDLASADVIHSFWVPEFLFKRDAFPHPEANKSNRKFQIEKIDKEGAFVGRCAEMCGTYHAMMNFEIRVVSPDKFRDYMNFRKDNPSASNADALKAIGEQPYATSTHPFLPGREDTREANDNYVDNNQAEQS
;
A
#
# COMPACT_ATOMS: atom_id res chain seq x y z
N MET A 1 2.21 -6.78 61.97
CA MET A 1 2.73 -5.76 61.03
C MET A 1 3.43 -6.35 59.81
N GLU A 2 4.12 -7.49 59.95
CA GLU A 2 4.86 -8.18 58.87
C GLU A 2 4.01 -8.60 57.65
N GLN A 3 2.82 -9.20 57.85
CA GLN A 3 1.97 -9.63 56.73
C GLN A 3 1.48 -8.46 55.84
N ARG A 4 1.29 -7.26 56.41
CA ARG A 4 0.95 -6.05 55.64
C ARG A 4 2.14 -5.56 54.81
N LYS A 5 3.36 -5.70 55.34
CA LYS A 5 4.62 -5.37 54.64
C LYS A 5 4.87 -6.31 53.47
N MET A 6 4.69 -7.63 53.68
CA MET A 6 4.85 -8.63 52.61
C MET A 6 3.82 -8.46 51.48
N ARG A 7 2.57 -8.12 51.80
CA ARG A 7 1.52 -7.90 50.78
C ARG A 7 1.71 -6.61 49.97
N ASN A 8 2.33 -5.59 50.56
CA ASN A 8 2.71 -4.37 49.83
C ASN A 8 3.96 -4.61 48.97
N TRP A 9 4.88 -5.45 49.43
CA TRP A 9 6.08 -5.78 48.67
C TRP A 9 5.78 -6.70 47.48
N SER A 10 4.90 -7.70 47.64
CA SER A 10 4.44 -8.53 46.53
C SER A 10 3.63 -7.74 45.50
N ARG A 11 2.84 -6.74 45.91
CA ARG A 11 2.18 -5.81 44.98
C ARG A 11 3.17 -4.92 44.23
N LYS A 12 4.21 -4.42 44.89
CA LYS A 12 5.27 -3.61 44.26
C LYS A 12 6.12 -4.44 43.30
N LEU A 13 6.46 -5.68 43.65
CA LEU A 13 7.13 -6.63 42.77
C LEU A 13 6.25 -7.05 41.59
N GLY A 14 4.95 -7.24 41.80
CA GLY A 14 4.00 -7.49 40.72
C GLY A 14 3.89 -6.29 39.77
N LEU A 15 3.84 -5.06 40.29
CA LEU A 15 3.81 -3.85 39.48
C LEU A 15 5.13 -3.65 38.71
N ALA A 16 6.27 -3.89 39.36
CA ALA A 16 7.59 -3.82 38.72
C ALA A 16 7.78 -4.92 37.67
N GLY A 17 7.26 -6.13 37.90
CA GLY A 17 7.24 -7.21 36.93
C GLY A 17 6.36 -6.90 35.72
N ILE A 18 5.21 -6.26 35.92
CA ILE A 18 4.33 -5.79 34.83
C ILE A 18 4.99 -4.65 34.05
N LEU A 19 5.67 -3.72 34.74
CA LEU A 19 6.41 -2.62 34.09
C LEU A 19 7.64 -3.11 33.34
N ALA A 20 8.36 -4.10 33.86
CA ALA A 20 9.51 -4.72 33.20
C ALA A 20 9.08 -5.60 32.01
N ALA A 21 8.01 -6.40 32.16
CA ALA A 21 7.41 -7.14 31.05
C ALA A 21 6.83 -6.19 30.00
N GLY A 22 6.22 -5.08 30.43
CA GLY A 22 5.81 -3.98 29.57
C GLY A 22 7.00 -3.41 28.80
N GLY A 23 8.07 -3.01 29.48
CA GLY A 23 9.30 -2.50 28.85
C GLY A 23 9.93 -3.47 27.85
N TYR A 24 9.91 -4.78 28.13
CA TYR A 24 10.45 -5.80 27.22
C TYR A 24 9.53 -6.00 26.00
N LEU A 25 8.21 -6.02 26.19
CA LEU A 25 7.21 -6.09 25.11
C LEU A 25 7.25 -4.85 24.21
N LEU A 26 7.59 -3.69 24.75
CA LEU A 26 7.67 -2.42 24.01
C LEU A 26 8.91 -2.33 23.12
N SER A 27 9.90 -3.23 23.24
CA SER A 27 11.06 -3.29 22.33
C SER A 27 10.83 -4.19 21.10
N GLY A 28 9.70 -4.89 21.03
CA GLY A 28 9.47 -5.94 20.03
C GLY A 28 8.99 -5.46 18.65
N CYS A 29 8.52 -4.22 18.52
CA CYS A 29 7.76 -3.80 17.33
C CYS A 29 8.53 -3.77 16.00
N SER A 30 9.88 -3.66 16.02
CA SER A 30 10.74 -3.73 14.82
C SER A 30 11.36 -5.12 14.61
N VAL A 31 11.15 -6.06 15.53
CA VAL A 31 11.71 -7.41 15.45
C VAL A 31 10.79 -8.27 14.59
N ALA A 32 11.38 -9.00 13.65
CA ALA A 32 10.64 -9.99 12.87
C ALA A 32 9.94 -10.98 13.81
N PRO A 33 8.61 -11.16 13.69
CA PRO A 33 7.89 -12.09 14.54
C PRO A 33 8.38 -13.52 14.26
N PRO A 34 8.35 -14.42 15.26
CA PRO A 34 8.73 -15.82 15.06
C PRO A 34 7.94 -16.46 13.91
N ASP A 35 8.64 -17.14 12.99
CA ASP A 35 8.02 -17.81 11.85
C ASP A 35 7.32 -19.11 12.27
N ASN A 36 6.10 -18.97 12.82
CA ASN A 36 5.24 -20.07 13.21
C ASN A 36 3.78 -19.79 12.83
N GLY A 37 2.94 -20.83 12.88
CA GLY A 37 1.53 -20.72 12.49
C GLY A 37 0.72 -19.69 13.29
N PHE A 38 1.10 -19.41 14.54
CA PHE A 38 0.42 -18.42 15.37
C PHE A 38 0.67 -16.99 14.88
N PHE A 39 1.92 -16.60 14.62
CA PHE A 39 2.21 -15.25 14.12
C PHE A 39 1.77 -15.06 12.66
N LYS A 40 1.71 -16.13 11.85
CA LYS A 40 1.06 -16.08 10.53
C LYS A 40 -0.44 -15.79 10.64
N LEU A 41 -1.12 -16.41 11.60
CA LEU A 41 -2.54 -16.13 11.87
C LEU A 41 -2.76 -14.67 12.28
N LEU A 42 -1.85 -14.09 13.06
CA LEU A 42 -1.89 -12.69 13.48
C LEU A 42 -1.65 -11.68 12.35
N ARG A 43 -1.24 -12.12 11.15
CA ARG A 43 -1.22 -11.24 9.97
C ARG A 43 -2.62 -11.01 9.38
N PHE A 44 -3.63 -11.81 9.75
CA PHE A 44 -5.01 -11.67 9.24
C PHE A 44 -5.12 -11.67 7.70
N GLY A 45 -4.33 -12.52 7.04
CA GLY A 45 -4.34 -12.64 5.58
C GLY A 45 -3.60 -11.54 4.83
N VAL A 46 -2.96 -10.60 5.53
CA VAL A 46 -2.04 -9.63 4.92
C VAL A 46 -0.84 -10.39 4.33
N PRO A 47 -0.50 -10.19 3.04
CA PRO A 47 0.56 -10.93 2.37
C PRO A 47 1.93 -10.68 3.00
N ASP A 48 2.88 -11.54 2.66
CA ASP A 48 4.28 -11.35 3.02
C ASP A 48 4.88 -10.23 2.16
N GLY A 49 5.53 -9.27 2.82
CA GLY A 49 6.11 -8.11 2.15
C GLY A 49 7.29 -8.49 1.28
N ILE A 50 7.30 -8.04 0.03
CA ILE A 50 8.38 -8.31 -0.93
C ILE A 50 9.43 -7.19 -1.02
N THR A 51 9.26 -6.10 -0.27
CA THR A 51 10.24 -5.02 -0.14
C THR A 51 10.67 -4.85 1.33
N PRO A 52 11.82 -4.23 1.62
CA PRO A 52 12.22 -3.90 2.99
C PRO A 52 11.16 -3.06 3.73
N GLU A 53 10.53 -2.10 3.05
CA GLU A 53 9.46 -1.26 3.59
C GLU A 53 8.23 -2.09 3.96
N ALA A 54 7.81 -3.00 3.07
CA ALA A 54 6.69 -3.89 3.31
C ALA A 54 6.96 -4.83 4.50
N LYS A 55 8.19 -5.32 4.66
CA LYS A 55 8.56 -6.16 5.81
C LYS A 55 8.43 -5.41 7.13
N GLU A 56 8.83 -4.14 7.19
CA GLU A 56 8.67 -3.30 8.38
C GLU A 56 7.19 -3.08 8.72
N ILE A 57 6.37 -2.71 7.73
CA ILE A 57 4.92 -2.53 7.91
C ILE A 57 4.28 -3.84 8.41
N GLY A 58 4.64 -4.97 7.79
CA GLY A 58 4.11 -6.28 8.14
C GLY A 58 4.50 -6.72 9.55
N ASN A 59 5.74 -6.47 9.98
CA ASN A 59 6.19 -6.75 11.34
C ASN A 59 5.42 -5.89 12.35
N PHE A 60 5.32 -4.59 12.09
CA PHE A 60 4.58 -3.66 12.95
C PHE A 60 3.11 -4.05 13.10
N TRP A 61 2.45 -4.46 12.01
CA TRP A 61 1.07 -4.95 11.99
C TRP A 61 0.85 -6.13 12.94
N VAL A 62 1.73 -7.13 12.90
CA VAL A 62 1.65 -8.32 13.77
C VAL A 62 1.74 -7.91 15.24
N TRP A 63 2.65 -7.01 15.59
CA TRP A 63 2.81 -6.54 16.97
C TRP A 63 1.66 -5.67 17.47
N ILE A 64 1.05 -4.86 16.59
CA ILE A 64 -0.21 -4.17 16.91
C ILE A 64 -1.28 -5.19 17.28
N TRP A 65 -1.42 -6.27 16.51
CA TRP A 65 -2.40 -7.31 16.82
C TRP A 65 -2.10 -8.06 18.10
N VAL A 66 -0.84 -8.35 18.40
CA VAL A 66 -0.45 -8.91 19.71
C VAL A 66 -0.93 -8.00 20.84
N ALA A 67 -0.66 -6.70 20.76
CA ALA A 67 -1.11 -5.73 21.76
C ALA A 67 -2.64 -5.66 21.86
N ALA A 68 -3.34 -5.63 20.72
CA ALA A 68 -4.80 -5.61 20.65
C ALA A 68 -5.43 -6.86 21.28
N TRP A 69 -4.86 -8.05 21.03
CA TRP A 69 -5.33 -9.30 21.65
C TRP A 69 -5.13 -9.32 23.16
N ILE A 70 -4.01 -8.81 23.67
CA ILE A 70 -3.77 -8.72 25.12
C ILE A 70 -4.87 -7.86 25.76
N VAL A 71 -5.16 -6.68 25.19
CA VAL A 71 -6.21 -5.78 25.70
C VAL A 71 -7.59 -6.44 25.56
N GLY A 72 -7.89 -7.01 24.39
CA GLY A 72 -9.16 -7.67 24.10
C GLY A 72 -9.46 -8.83 25.06
N ILE A 73 -8.48 -9.69 25.34
CA ILE A 73 -8.61 -10.82 26.27
C ILE A 73 -8.84 -10.32 27.70
N ILE A 74 -8.14 -9.26 28.14
CA ILE A 74 -8.37 -8.66 29.46
C ILE A 74 -9.80 -8.11 29.55
N MET A 75 -10.28 -7.43 28.50
CA MET A 75 -11.63 -6.86 28.46
C MET A 75 -12.72 -7.91 28.43
N TRP A 76 -12.59 -8.92 27.58
CA TRP A 76 -13.51 -10.06 27.57
C TRP A 76 -13.47 -10.83 28.88
N GLY A 77 -12.29 -11.03 29.47
CA GLY A 77 -12.15 -11.66 30.78
C GLY A 77 -12.91 -10.91 31.87
N LEU A 78 -12.77 -9.58 31.93
CA LEU A 78 -13.50 -8.74 32.90
C LEU A 78 -15.01 -8.71 32.62
N MET A 79 -15.41 -8.67 31.35
CA MET A 79 -16.81 -8.71 30.94
C MET A 79 -17.46 -10.05 31.35
N PHE A 80 -16.88 -11.17 30.93
CA PHE A 80 -17.37 -12.50 31.28
C PHE A 80 -17.34 -12.74 32.79
N TYR A 81 -16.25 -12.35 33.45
CA TYR A 81 -16.17 -12.41 34.92
C TYR A 81 -17.33 -11.63 35.54
N SER A 82 -17.61 -10.41 35.06
CA SER A 82 -18.71 -9.60 35.60
C SER A 82 -20.07 -10.25 35.37
N SER A 83 -20.32 -10.79 34.18
CA SER A 83 -21.55 -11.51 33.82
C SER A 83 -21.78 -12.76 34.68
N PHE A 84 -20.73 -13.50 35.05
CA PHE A 84 -20.84 -14.75 35.82
C PHE A 84 -20.69 -14.56 37.34
N ALA A 85 -19.91 -13.58 37.79
CA ALA A 85 -19.62 -13.35 39.21
C ALA A 85 -20.72 -12.53 39.89
N PHE A 86 -21.30 -11.53 39.21
CA PHE A 86 -22.26 -10.60 39.81
C PHE A 86 -23.73 -10.90 39.46
N ARG A 87 -24.01 -12.05 38.84
CA ARG A 87 -25.37 -12.47 38.47
C ARG A 87 -26.28 -12.66 39.70
N ALA A 88 -27.52 -12.17 39.63
CA ALA A 88 -28.52 -12.25 40.71
C ALA A 88 -28.70 -13.68 41.27
N LYS A 89 -28.91 -14.68 40.39
CA LYS A 89 -29.04 -16.10 40.78
C LYS A 89 -27.87 -16.63 41.64
N ARG A 90 -26.65 -16.09 41.45
CA ARG A 90 -25.47 -16.52 42.20
C ARG A 90 -25.43 -15.87 43.59
N LYS A 91 -25.93 -14.65 43.71
CA LYS A 91 -26.05 -13.93 45.00
C LYS A 91 -27.13 -14.53 45.88
N GLU A 92 -28.28 -14.86 45.30
CA GLU A 92 -29.38 -15.55 45.97
C GLU A 92 -28.89 -16.87 46.59
N LYS A 93 -28.18 -17.70 45.81
CA LYS A 93 -27.55 -18.95 46.31
C LYS A 93 -26.54 -18.75 47.43
N LYS A 94 -25.93 -17.57 47.55
CA LYS A 94 -24.97 -17.24 48.61
C LYS A 94 -25.62 -16.58 49.84
N GLY A 95 -26.94 -16.36 49.82
CA GLY A 95 -27.64 -15.64 50.89
C GLY A 95 -27.22 -14.18 51.01
N GLU A 96 -26.71 -13.57 49.92
CA GLU A 96 -26.31 -12.15 49.92
C GLU A 96 -27.53 -11.22 49.82
N LYS A 97 -27.43 -10.02 50.40
CA LYS A 97 -28.49 -9.00 50.41
C LYS A 97 -28.88 -8.57 48.98
N GLU A 98 -30.12 -8.08 48.84
CA GLU A 98 -30.73 -7.66 47.56
C GLU A 98 -29.92 -6.59 46.81
N PHE A 99 -29.41 -5.58 47.54
CA PHE A 99 -28.65 -4.50 46.93
C PHE A 99 -27.14 -4.80 46.84
N PRO A 100 -26.48 -4.54 45.69
CA PRO A 100 -25.03 -4.65 45.56
C PRO A 100 -24.29 -3.61 46.42
N ARG A 101 -22.98 -3.80 46.62
CA ARG A 101 -22.13 -2.77 47.24
C ARG A 101 -22.15 -1.50 46.39
N GLN A 102 -22.63 -0.40 46.97
CA GLN A 102 -22.69 0.91 46.32
C GLN A 102 -21.34 1.64 46.52
N THR A 103 -20.45 1.51 45.55
CA THR A 103 -19.16 2.23 45.53
C THR A 103 -19.20 3.26 44.40
N GLN A 104 -19.02 4.55 44.69
CA GLN A 104 -19.08 5.60 43.68
C GLN A 104 -17.71 6.00 43.11
N TYR A 105 -16.67 6.07 43.95
CA TYR A 105 -15.39 6.65 43.53
C TYR A 105 -14.21 5.75 43.88
N ASN A 106 -13.34 5.54 42.89
CA ASN A 106 -12.05 4.89 43.06
C ASN A 106 -10.97 5.66 42.29
N ILE A 107 -10.62 6.84 42.79
CA ILE A 107 -9.63 7.74 42.15
C ILE A 107 -8.31 7.03 41.79
N PRO A 108 -7.72 6.16 42.64
CA PRO A 108 -6.51 5.43 42.26
C PRO A 108 -6.70 4.52 41.04
N LEU A 109 -7.87 3.89 40.89
CA LEU A 109 -8.18 3.05 39.74
C LEU A 109 -8.38 3.90 38.49
N GLU A 110 -9.13 5.00 38.58
CA GLU A 110 -9.34 5.92 37.46
C GLU A 110 -8.02 6.49 36.93
N LEU A 111 -7.09 6.84 37.83
CA LEU A 111 -5.75 7.30 37.45
C LEU A 111 -5.00 6.23 36.65
N VAL A 112 -5.03 4.97 37.11
CA VAL A 112 -4.38 3.85 36.41
C VAL A 112 -5.03 3.60 35.04
N LEU A 113 -6.37 3.56 34.98
CA LEU A 113 -7.11 3.33 33.74
C LEU A 113 -6.98 4.47 32.73
N THR A 114 -6.57 5.66 33.16
CA THR A 114 -6.27 6.79 32.27
C THR A 114 -4.81 6.78 31.83
N THR A 115 -3.87 6.61 32.78
CA THR A 115 -2.44 6.67 32.49
C THR A 115 -1.95 5.50 31.64
N VAL A 116 -2.46 4.28 31.89
CA VAL A 116 -2.00 3.09 31.14
C VAL A 116 -2.32 3.18 29.64
N PRO A 117 -3.56 3.49 29.20
CA PRO A 117 -3.85 3.69 27.78
C PRO A 117 -3.04 4.80 27.13
N ILE A 118 -2.79 5.92 27.84
CA ILE A 118 -1.94 7.00 27.32
C ILE A 118 -0.53 6.49 27.01
N ILE A 119 0.08 5.72 27.93
CA ILE A 119 1.42 5.14 27.71
C ILE A 119 1.40 4.17 26.53
N ILE A 120 0.38 3.32 26.40
CA ILE A 120 0.24 2.39 25.27
C ILE A 120 0.20 3.16 23.95
N VAL A 121 -0.64 4.20 23.86
CA VAL A 121 -0.75 5.04 22.66
C VAL A 121 0.55 5.77 22.35
N MET A 122 1.23 6.32 23.35
CA MET A 122 2.53 6.99 23.15
C MET A 122 3.57 6.05 22.54
N VAL A 123 3.61 4.78 22.96
CA VAL A 123 4.57 3.83 22.42
C VAL A 123 4.18 3.37 21.01
N ILE A 124 2.89 3.10 20.76
CA ILE A 124 2.41 2.79 19.40
C ILE A 124 2.76 3.95 18.47
N PHE A 125 2.46 5.19 18.87
CA PHE A 125 2.75 6.39 18.09
C PHE A 125 4.24 6.53 17.75
N PHE A 126 5.14 6.27 18.70
CA PHE A 126 6.59 6.28 18.46
C PHE A 126 6.99 5.30 17.34
N PHE A 127 6.49 4.07 17.37
CA PHE A 127 6.78 3.08 16.33
C PHE A 127 6.07 3.37 15.00
N THR A 128 4.87 3.97 15.05
CA THR A 128 4.18 4.45 13.86
C THR A 128 5.05 5.47 13.12
N VAL A 129 5.53 6.51 13.81
CA VAL A 129 6.37 7.55 13.20
C VAL A 129 7.67 6.96 12.66
N GLN A 130 8.36 6.10 13.43
CA GLN A 130 9.58 5.44 12.96
C GLN A 130 9.36 4.63 11.67
N THR A 131 8.26 3.89 11.60
CA THR A 131 7.92 3.08 10.42
C THR A 131 7.55 3.97 9.25
N GLU A 132 6.74 5.01 9.48
CA GLU A 132 6.33 5.99 8.48
C GLU A 132 7.53 6.71 7.87
N ASP A 133 8.46 7.20 8.69
CA ASP A 133 9.68 7.89 8.23
C ASP A 133 10.50 6.99 7.29
N LYS A 134 10.68 5.71 7.64
CA LYS A 134 11.42 4.76 6.81
C LYS A 134 10.72 4.47 5.48
N VAL A 135 9.42 4.21 5.53
CA VAL A 135 8.61 3.86 4.35
C VAL A 135 8.50 5.05 3.39
N THR A 136 8.36 6.26 3.91
CA THR A 136 8.15 7.48 3.10
C THR A 136 9.43 8.21 2.71
N ALA A 137 10.59 7.77 3.21
CA ALA A 137 11.88 8.34 2.86
C ALA A 137 12.16 8.31 1.35
N MET A 138 12.69 9.41 0.82
CA MET A 138 13.00 9.60 -0.61
C MET A 138 14.52 9.58 -0.89
N ASP A 139 15.28 8.89 -0.04
CA ASP A 139 16.75 8.85 0.00
C ASP A 139 17.35 7.54 -0.52
N LYS A 140 16.57 6.77 -1.31
CA LYS A 140 16.93 5.40 -1.71
C LYS A 140 17.78 5.32 -3.00
N ASP A 141 18.19 6.46 -3.55
CA ASP A 141 18.99 6.57 -4.79
C ASP A 141 18.46 5.69 -5.94
N PRO A 142 17.25 5.98 -6.45
CA PRO A 142 16.55 5.10 -7.37
C PRO A 142 17.30 4.93 -8.69
N LYS A 143 17.49 3.68 -9.11
CA LYS A 143 18.11 3.30 -10.39
C LYS A 143 17.11 3.16 -11.52
N VAL A 144 15.83 3.07 -11.19
CA VAL A 144 14.73 3.12 -12.16
C VAL A 144 13.70 4.12 -11.65
N LYS A 145 13.30 5.06 -12.52
CA LYS A 145 12.19 5.98 -12.28
C LYS A 145 11.07 5.63 -13.24
N VAL A 146 9.91 5.30 -12.70
CA VAL A 146 8.71 4.90 -13.45
C VAL A 146 7.64 5.96 -13.26
N ASP A 147 7.11 6.45 -14.38
CA ASP A 147 5.93 7.30 -14.39
C ASP A 147 4.68 6.42 -14.44
N VAL A 148 3.79 6.61 -13.47
CA VAL A 148 2.54 5.87 -13.34
C VAL A 148 1.39 6.84 -13.61
N THR A 149 0.78 6.72 -14.78
CA THR A 149 -0.39 7.52 -15.14
C THR A 149 -1.65 6.66 -15.06
N ALA A 150 -2.55 7.02 -14.15
CA ALA A 150 -3.89 6.45 -14.09
C ALA A 150 -4.85 7.21 -15.03
N PHE A 151 -5.79 6.51 -15.64
CA PHE A 151 -6.87 7.11 -16.44
C PHE A 151 -8.11 6.23 -16.42
N GLN A 152 -9.25 6.74 -16.87
CA GLN A 152 -10.52 6.03 -16.93
C GLN A 152 -10.55 5.07 -18.14
N TRP A 153 -10.56 3.76 -17.97
CA TRP A 153 -10.33 2.98 -16.73
C TRP A 153 -9.20 1.98 -16.93
N ASN A 154 -7.95 2.48 -16.92
CA ASN A 154 -6.75 1.65 -16.96
C ASN A 154 -5.50 2.41 -16.49
N TRP A 155 -4.35 1.76 -16.60
CA TRP A 155 -3.05 2.29 -16.23
C TRP A 155 -2.15 2.43 -17.45
N LYS A 156 -1.31 3.46 -17.44
CA LYS A 156 -0.18 3.63 -18.33
C LYS A 156 1.09 3.70 -17.49
N PHE A 157 2.08 2.89 -17.85
CA PHE A 157 3.38 2.90 -17.20
C PHE A 157 4.44 3.36 -18.18
N GLY A 158 5.24 4.36 -17.79
CA GLY A 158 6.35 4.87 -18.57
C GLY A 158 7.66 4.74 -17.81
N TYR A 159 8.75 4.52 -18.54
CA TYR A 159 10.11 4.50 -17.96
C TYR A 159 10.76 5.85 -18.20
N ASN A 160 10.82 6.68 -17.15
CA ASN A 160 11.37 8.03 -17.21
C ASN A 160 12.90 8.02 -17.26
N GLU A 161 13.52 7.20 -16.41
CA GLU A 161 14.97 7.12 -16.29
C GLU A 161 15.38 5.71 -15.87
N VAL A 162 16.40 5.14 -16.52
CA VAL A 162 17.04 3.89 -16.09
C VAL A 162 18.54 4.11 -16.04
N ASP A 163 19.12 3.90 -14.87
CA ASP A 163 20.55 4.10 -14.62
C ASP A 163 21.42 3.23 -15.54
N GLY A 164 22.55 3.80 -15.96
CA GLY A 164 23.49 3.14 -16.86
C GLY A 164 24.02 1.80 -16.35
N SER A 165 24.06 1.59 -15.02
CA SER A 165 24.45 0.31 -14.42
C SER A 165 23.51 -0.85 -14.78
N LEU A 166 22.22 -0.56 -15.00
CA LEU A 166 21.24 -1.55 -15.45
C LEU A 166 21.23 -1.70 -16.97
N MET A 167 21.60 -0.64 -17.70
CA MET A 167 21.63 -0.66 -19.17
C MET A 167 22.95 -1.15 -19.76
N GLY A 168 23.98 -1.39 -18.93
CA GLY A 168 25.32 -1.79 -19.38
C GLY A 168 26.09 -0.66 -20.08
N GLY A 169 25.79 0.60 -19.74
CA GLY A 169 26.34 1.76 -20.43
C GLY A 169 25.82 3.09 -19.90
N ASN A 170 25.30 3.93 -20.79
CA ASN A 170 24.76 5.24 -20.44
C ASN A 170 23.36 5.13 -19.82
N THR A 171 23.03 6.06 -18.93
CA THR A 171 21.67 6.24 -18.41
C THR A 171 20.69 6.46 -19.56
N TYR A 172 19.57 5.75 -19.51
CA TYR A 172 18.46 5.92 -20.43
C TYR A 172 17.59 7.09 -19.97
N GLU A 173 17.37 8.05 -20.87
CA GLU A 173 16.46 9.18 -20.68
C GLU A 173 15.18 8.97 -21.50
N GLY A 174 14.11 8.68 -20.78
CA GLY A 174 12.85 8.20 -21.32
C GLY A 174 11.85 9.27 -21.73
N ARG A 175 11.97 10.51 -21.21
CA ARG A 175 11.02 11.58 -21.52
C ARG A 175 10.84 11.78 -23.03
N ASP A 176 9.59 11.80 -23.47
CA ASP A 176 9.21 12.21 -24.83
C ASP A 176 8.92 13.72 -24.84
N ASP A 177 9.89 14.49 -25.31
CA ASP A 177 9.79 15.96 -25.36
C ASP A 177 8.68 16.45 -26.31
N SER A 178 8.37 15.70 -27.36
CA SER A 178 7.32 16.09 -28.31
C SER A 178 5.94 15.89 -27.70
N ALA A 179 5.70 14.73 -27.08
CA ALA A 179 4.46 14.46 -26.36
C ALA A 179 4.29 15.40 -25.17
N GLN A 180 5.37 15.66 -24.44
CA GLN A 180 5.34 16.61 -23.32
C GLN A 180 5.05 18.04 -23.79
N ALA A 181 5.64 18.51 -24.89
CA ALA A 181 5.33 19.82 -25.45
C ALA A 181 3.86 19.96 -25.87
N ALA A 182 3.27 18.88 -26.40
CA ALA A 182 1.84 18.84 -26.72
C ALA A 182 0.98 18.96 -25.44
N ALA A 183 1.34 18.25 -24.38
CA ALA A 183 0.69 18.36 -23.08
C ALA A 183 0.85 19.75 -22.46
N ASP A 184 2.04 20.35 -22.54
CA ASP A 184 2.30 21.71 -22.08
C ASP A 184 1.46 22.75 -22.82
N GLY A 185 1.20 22.52 -24.12
CA GLY A 185 0.30 23.34 -24.93
C GLY A 185 -1.15 23.35 -24.43
N THR A 186 -1.60 22.32 -23.71
CA THR A 186 -2.97 22.26 -23.16
C THR A 186 -3.16 23.17 -21.94
N LYS A 187 -2.07 23.67 -21.35
CA LYS A 187 -2.10 24.47 -20.12
C LYS A 187 -2.91 25.75 -20.26
N LYS A 188 -3.00 26.32 -21.47
CA LYS A 188 -3.77 27.54 -21.74
C LYS A 188 -4.68 27.33 -22.93
N ILE A 189 -5.90 27.86 -22.86
CA ILE A 189 -6.77 28.00 -24.03
C ILE A 189 -6.51 29.38 -24.63
N GLU A 190 -6.12 29.44 -25.90
CA GLU A 190 -5.80 30.71 -26.56
C GLU A 190 -7.05 31.50 -27.00
N SER A 191 -8.18 30.83 -27.21
CA SER A 191 -9.44 31.48 -27.57
C SER A 191 -10.61 30.94 -26.75
N SER A 192 -11.32 31.82 -26.04
CA SER A 192 -12.61 31.45 -25.47
C SER A 192 -13.61 31.18 -26.60
N SER A 193 -14.58 30.28 -26.38
CA SER A 193 -15.67 30.01 -27.34
C SER A 193 -16.55 31.23 -27.65
N ARG A 194 -16.27 32.38 -27.03
CA ARG A 194 -16.93 33.67 -27.22
C ARG A 194 -16.07 34.71 -27.94
N GLY A 195 -14.86 34.35 -28.40
CA GLY A 195 -13.99 35.25 -29.14
C GLY A 195 -13.40 36.40 -28.31
N GLU A 196 -13.46 36.31 -26.97
CA GLU A 196 -12.76 37.26 -26.11
C GLU A 196 -11.28 36.89 -26.06
N GLU A 197 -10.47 37.62 -26.83
CA GLU A 197 -9.01 37.63 -26.68
C GLU A 197 -8.65 38.20 -25.29
N GLY A 198 -7.89 37.44 -24.50
CA GLY A 198 -7.38 37.90 -23.20
C GLY A 198 -8.21 37.55 -21.96
N ALA A 199 -9.27 36.74 -22.07
CA ALA A 199 -9.93 36.19 -20.89
C ALA A 199 -8.98 35.23 -20.15
N SER A 200 -8.70 35.49 -18.87
CA SER A 200 -7.89 34.59 -18.03
C SER A 200 -8.56 33.22 -17.92
N ASN A 201 -7.77 32.15 -18.10
CA ASN A 201 -8.29 30.79 -17.89
C ASN A 201 -8.77 30.60 -16.43
N PRO A 202 -9.73 29.68 -16.20
CA PRO A 202 -10.49 29.62 -14.94
C PRO A 202 -9.72 29.09 -13.72
N ILE A 203 -8.63 28.34 -13.90
CA ILE A 203 -7.91 27.68 -12.79
C ILE A 203 -6.56 28.37 -12.61
N HIS A 204 -6.51 29.45 -11.83
CA HIS A 204 -5.27 30.22 -11.61
C HIS A 204 -4.53 30.62 -12.91
N GLY A 205 -5.27 30.85 -14.01
CA GLY A 205 -4.69 31.16 -15.32
C GLY A 205 -4.37 29.94 -16.20
N ASN A 206 -4.65 28.71 -15.74
CA ASN A 206 -4.60 27.47 -16.52
C ASN A 206 -5.98 26.99 -16.97
N SER A 207 -5.99 26.24 -18.08
CA SER A 207 -7.14 25.56 -18.67
C SER A 207 -7.74 24.50 -17.74
N LYS A 208 -9.03 24.18 -17.93
CA LYS A 208 -9.67 22.99 -17.31
C LYS A 208 -9.21 21.67 -17.92
N SER A 209 -8.66 21.72 -19.13
CA SER A 209 -8.13 20.56 -19.87
C SER A 209 -6.61 20.51 -19.83
N ASP A 210 -5.99 21.17 -18.84
CA ASP A 210 -4.54 21.19 -18.66
C ASP A 210 -4.06 19.77 -18.30
N LEU A 211 -3.16 19.22 -19.11
CA LEU A 211 -2.52 17.92 -18.95
C LEU A 211 -1.00 18.07 -18.73
N SER A 212 -0.48 19.29 -18.57
CA SER A 212 0.96 19.56 -18.45
C SER A 212 1.63 18.93 -17.22
N TYR A 213 0.85 18.46 -16.26
CA TYR A 213 1.35 17.77 -15.06
C TYR A 213 1.57 16.25 -15.28
N LEU A 214 1.06 15.69 -16.38
CA LEU A 214 1.30 14.31 -16.76
C LEU A 214 2.69 14.20 -17.40
N ASN A 215 3.36 13.08 -17.12
CA ASN A 215 4.64 12.74 -17.74
C ASN A 215 4.40 11.80 -18.93
N PHE A 216 5.15 12.01 -20.01
CA PHE A 216 5.11 11.19 -21.22
C PHE A 216 6.51 10.66 -21.53
N ASP A 217 6.58 9.36 -21.80
CA ASP A 217 7.82 8.63 -22.04
C ASP A 217 7.84 7.96 -23.42
N LYS A 218 9.03 7.68 -23.92
CA LYS A 218 9.25 6.96 -25.19
C LYS A 218 8.91 5.47 -25.09
N ILE A 219 9.17 4.87 -23.92
CA ILE A 219 8.82 3.48 -23.63
C ILE A 219 7.66 3.51 -22.64
N GLU A 220 6.46 3.28 -23.16
CA GLU A 220 5.22 3.22 -22.39
C GLU A 220 4.51 1.88 -22.60
N THR A 221 3.89 1.36 -21.55
CA THR A 221 2.95 0.24 -21.60
C THR A 221 1.58 0.79 -21.23
N VAL A 222 0.68 0.84 -22.20
CA VAL A 222 -0.70 1.32 -22.03
C VAL A 222 -1.62 0.12 -21.89
N GLY A 223 -2.39 0.06 -20.81
CA GLY A 223 -3.41 -0.96 -20.63
C GLY A 223 -4.63 -0.70 -21.51
N THR A 224 -5.26 -1.78 -21.98
CA THR A 224 -6.53 -1.72 -22.72
C THR A 224 -7.57 -2.60 -22.02
N THR A 225 -8.82 -2.55 -22.47
CA THR A 225 -9.88 -3.42 -21.91
C THR A 225 -9.54 -4.90 -22.05
N ASP A 226 -8.84 -5.27 -23.13
CA ASP A 226 -8.53 -6.66 -23.49
C ASP A 226 -7.10 -7.08 -23.09
N GLU A 227 -6.27 -6.14 -22.62
CA GLU A 227 -4.89 -6.38 -22.20
C GLU A 227 -4.59 -5.65 -20.89
N VAL A 228 -4.37 -6.43 -19.84
CA VAL A 228 -3.88 -5.91 -18.55
C VAL A 228 -2.46 -5.38 -18.73
N PRO A 229 -2.17 -4.12 -18.35
CA PRO A 229 -0.83 -3.57 -18.47
C PRO A 229 0.13 -4.27 -17.50
N VAL A 230 1.25 -4.74 -18.03
CA VAL A 230 2.34 -5.37 -17.25
C VAL A 230 3.51 -4.39 -17.15
N LEU A 231 3.79 -3.94 -15.93
CA LEU A 231 4.97 -3.15 -15.58
C LEU A 231 6.13 -4.08 -15.20
N VAL A 232 7.20 -4.08 -16.00
CA VAL A 232 8.39 -4.90 -15.72
C VAL A 232 9.36 -4.11 -14.84
N LEU A 233 9.82 -4.69 -13.74
CA LEU A 233 10.76 -4.07 -12.80
C LEU A 233 11.93 -5.00 -12.47
N PRO A 234 13.15 -4.48 -12.23
CA PRO A 234 14.27 -5.27 -11.78
C PRO A 234 14.18 -5.63 -10.28
N SER A 235 14.54 -6.86 -9.93
CA SER A 235 14.77 -7.28 -8.54
C SER A 235 16.03 -6.60 -7.97
N GLN A 236 16.16 -6.58 -6.64
CA GLN A 236 17.35 -6.07 -5.92
C GLN A 236 17.80 -4.64 -6.30
N THR A 237 16.86 -3.80 -6.75
CA THR A 237 17.14 -2.48 -7.31
C THR A 237 16.20 -1.44 -6.72
N ALA A 238 16.73 -0.26 -6.37
CA ALA A 238 15.94 0.86 -5.89
C ALA A 238 15.11 1.48 -7.01
N ILE A 239 13.81 1.67 -6.77
CA ILE A 239 12.84 2.10 -7.78
C ILE A 239 12.04 3.27 -7.22
N GLN A 240 11.85 4.32 -8.03
CA GLN A 240 10.93 5.42 -7.75
C GLN A 240 9.69 5.31 -8.65
N PHE A 241 8.52 5.54 -8.05
CA PHE A 241 7.27 5.71 -8.78
C PHE A 241 6.84 7.17 -8.69
N ASP A 242 6.44 7.74 -9.82
CA ASP A 242 5.91 9.10 -9.94
C ASP A 242 4.47 9.06 -10.46
N LEU A 243 3.50 9.40 -9.61
CA LEU A 243 2.09 9.09 -9.86
C LEU A 243 1.29 10.30 -10.34
N ALA A 244 0.53 10.16 -11.39
CA ALA A 244 -0.47 11.17 -11.76
C ALA A 244 -1.74 10.49 -12.28
N SER A 245 -2.86 11.19 -12.21
CA SER A 245 -4.09 10.75 -12.87
C SER A 245 -4.51 11.76 -13.91
N ALA A 246 -4.91 11.31 -15.09
CA ALA A 246 -5.42 12.16 -16.16
C ALA A 246 -6.83 12.70 -15.90
N ASP A 247 -7.57 12.14 -14.93
CA ASP A 247 -9.01 12.39 -14.75
C ASP A 247 -9.47 12.48 -13.29
N VAL A 248 -9.75 11.35 -12.65
CA VAL A 248 -10.28 11.22 -11.28
C VAL A 248 -9.20 10.66 -10.36
N ILE A 249 -9.44 10.66 -9.05
CA ILE A 249 -8.48 10.06 -8.13
C ILE A 249 -8.52 8.53 -8.31
N HIS A 250 -7.34 7.93 -8.40
CA HIS A 250 -7.13 6.48 -8.33
C HIS A 250 -6.15 6.18 -7.19
N SER A 251 -5.89 4.90 -6.91
CA SER A 251 -4.83 4.54 -5.96
C SER A 251 -4.00 3.39 -6.47
N PHE A 252 -2.70 3.62 -6.59
CA PHE A 252 -1.74 2.61 -6.98
C PHE A 252 -1.42 1.75 -5.76
N TRP A 253 -1.92 0.51 -5.78
CA TRP A 253 -1.74 -0.42 -4.68
C TRP A 253 -1.29 -1.80 -5.18
N VAL A 254 -0.12 -2.21 -4.71
CA VAL A 254 0.38 -3.58 -4.87
C VAL A 254 0.29 -4.22 -3.48
N PRO A 255 -0.56 -5.24 -3.28
CA PRO A 255 -0.77 -5.83 -1.96
C PRO A 255 0.54 -6.27 -1.29
N GLU A 256 1.47 -6.86 -2.03
CA GLU A 256 2.76 -7.33 -1.51
C GLU A 256 3.74 -6.20 -1.14
N PHE A 257 3.49 -4.95 -1.57
CA PHE A 257 4.22 -3.78 -1.09
C PHE A 257 3.69 -3.27 0.26
N LEU A 258 2.51 -3.72 0.69
CA LEU A 258 1.81 -3.23 1.90
C LEU A 258 1.68 -1.71 1.98
N PHE A 259 1.81 -1.03 0.84
CA PHE A 259 1.84 0.41 0.71
C PHE A 259 1.00 0.81 -0.51
N LYS A 260 0.24 1.89 -0.37
CA LYS A 260 -0.50 2.51 -1.46
C LYS A 260 -0.21 4.00 -1.51
N ARG A 261 -0.27 4.57 -2.71
CA ARG A 261 -0.27 6.02 -2.90
C ARG A 261 -1.35 6.37 -3.91
N ASP A 262 -2.14 7.37 -3.56
CA ASP A 262 -3.23 7.81 -4.42
C ASP A 262 -2.67 8.67 -5.57
N ALA A 263 -3.14 8.41 -6.78
CA ALA A 263 -2.79 9.16 -7.99
C ALA A 263 -3.82 10.28 -8.17
N PHE A 264 -3.38 11.51 -7.94
CA PHE A 264 -4.24 12.70 -8.06
C PHE A 264 -4.07 13.37 -9.43
N PRO A 265 -5.15 13.94 -9.98
CA PRO A 265 -5.03 14.99 -10.99
C PRO A 265 -4.35 16.21 -10.38
N HIS A 266 -3.49 16.91 -11.11
CA HIS A 266 -2.74 18.09 -10.65
C HIS A 266 -2.13 17.94 -9.22
N PRO A 267 -1.31 16.91 -8.98
CA PRO A 267 -0.84 16.57 -7.63
C PRO A 267 -0.10 17.72 -6.95
N GLU A 268 0.69 18.52 -7.68
CA GLU A 268 1.44 19.66 -7.13
C GLU A 268 0.50 20.78 -6.67
N ALA A 269 -0.55 21.07 -7.44
CA ALA A 269 -1.56 22.07 -7.06
C ALA A 269 -2.34 21.62 -5.81
N ASN A 270 -2.53 20.31 -5.67
CA ASN A 270 -3.19 19.68 -4.53
C ASN A 270 -2.25 19.44 -3.33
N LYS A 271 -0.97 19.84 -3.41
CA LYS A 271 0.06 19.57 -2.40
C LYS A 271 0.20 18.08 -2.06
N SER A 272 -0.13 17.22 -3.02
CA SER A 272 0.06 15.79 -2.90
C SER A 272 1.51 15.45 -3.23
N ASN A 273 2.18 14.73 -2.33
CA ASN A 273 3.43 14.09 -2.70
C ASN A 273 3.09 12.85 -3.54
N ARG A 274 3.25 12.97 -4.85
CA ARG A 274 2.97 11.90 -5.80
C ARG A 274 4.06 10.84 -5.92
N LYS A 275 5.21 11.05 -5.29
CA LYS A 275 6.37 10.19 -5.42
C LYS A 275 6.53 9.30 -4.21
N PHE A 276 6.95 8.06 -4.45
CA PHE A 276 7.47 7.19 -3.41
C PHE A 276 8.57 6.29 -3.98
N GLN A 277 9.40 5.77 -3.10
CA GLN A 277 10.53 4.91 -3.47
C GLN A 277 10.49 3.61 -2.67
N ILE A 278 10.90 2.53 -3.32
CA ILE A 278 11.19 1.25 -2.67
C ILE A 278 12.68 0.95 -2.81
N GLU A 279 13.29 0.41 -1.76
CA GLU A 279 14.73 0.14 -1.72
C GLU A 279 15.11 -1.00 -2.66
N LYS A 280 14.25 -2.03 -2.70
CA LYS A 280 14.38 -3.19 -3.59
C LYS A 280 13.16 -4.08 -3.53
N ILE A 281 13.04 -4.95 -4.53
CA ILE A 281 12.12 -6.08 -4.51
C ILE A 281 12.91 -7.38 -4.32
N ASP A 282 12.60 -8.10 -3.25
CA ASP A 282 13.33 -9.29 -2.80
C ASP A 282 12.92 -10.59 -3.51
N LYS A 283 11.78 -10.59 -4.18
CA LYS A 283 11.20 -11.78 -4.80
C LYS A 283 10.85 -11.48 -6.26
N GLU A 284 11.40 -12.29 -7.16
CA GLU A 284 11.03 -12.31 -8.58
C GLU A 284 9.69 -13.02 -8.78
N GLY A 285 8.97 -12.65 -9.84
CA GLY A 285 7.65 -13.21 -10.17
C GLY A 285 6.63 -12.15 -10.59
N ALA A 286 5.38 -12.58 -10.73
CA ALA A 286 4.25 -11.72 -11.07
C ALA A 286 3.43 -11.36 -9.83
N PHE A 287 3.13 -10.08 -9.64
CA PHE A 287 2.37 -9.56 -8.52
C PHE A 287 1.23 -8.68 -9.02
N VAL A 288 0.03 -8.89 -8.47
CA VAL A 288 -1.15 -8.14 -8.89
C VAL A 288 -1.12 -6.73 -8.32
N GLY A 289 -1.39 -5.76 -9.17
CA GLY A 289 -1.71 -4.39 -8.80
C GLY A 289 -3.20 -4.14 -8.88
N ARG A 290 -3.73 -3.31 -7.98
CA ARG A 290 -5.15 -2.97 -7.90
C ARG A 290 -5.32 -1.47 -7.76
N CYS A 291 -6.42 -0.96 -8.33
CA CYS A 291 -6.91 0.36 -7.97
C CYS A 291 -7.60 0.31 -6.59
N ALA A 292 -7.20 1.20 -5.67
CA ALA A 292 -7.68 1.21 -4.28
C ALA A 292 -8.35 2.54 -3.85
N GLU A 293 -8.79 3.37 -4.80
CA GLU A 293 -9.63 4.55 -4.58
C GLU A 293 -10.73 4.59 -5.65
N MET A 294 -11.96 4.91 -5.25
CA MET A 294 -13.14 4.74 -6.11
C MET A 294 -13.11 5.68 -7.32
N CYS A 295 -12.95 5.11 -8.52
CA CYS A 295 -12.78 5.88 -9.77
C CYS A 295 -13.94 5.76 -10.79
N GLY A 296 -15.02 5.07 -10.42
CA GLY A 296 -16.24 4.95 -11.22
C GLY A 296 -16.70 3.51 -11.43
N THR A 297 -17.51 3.28 -12.48
CA THR A 297 -18.21 2.01 -12.73
C THR A 297 -17.27 0.81 -12.88
N TYR A 298 -16.15 1.00 -13.58
CA TYR A 298 -15.18 -0.07 -13.84
C TYR A 298 -14.00 -0.07 -12.85
N HIS A 299 -14.20 0.48 -11.65
CA HIS A 299 -13.15 0.58 -10.62
C HIS A 299 -12.47 -0.76 -10.31
N ALA A 300 -13.25 -1.82 -10.16
CA ALA A 300 -12.72 -3.16 -9.86
C ALA A 300 -11.96 -3.80 -11.05
N MET A 301 -12.06 -3.23 -12.25
CA MET A 301 -11.45 -3.75 -13.46
C MET A 301 -10.07 -3.15 -13.74
N MET A 302 -9.65 -2.15 -12.96
CA MET A 302 -8.36 -1.47 -13.08
C MET A 302 -7.22 -2.25 -12.40
N ASN A 303 -7.12 -3.53 -12.71
CA ASN A 303 -5.96 -4.33 -12.33
C ASN A 303 -4.78 -4.03 -13.25
N PHE A 304 -3.58 -4.16 -12.70
CA PHE A 304 -2.33 -4.17 -13.46
C PHE A 304 -1.46 -5.31 -12.91
N GLU A 305 -0.35 -5.60 -13.57
CA GLU A 305 0.63 -6.55 -13.04
C GLU A 305 2.00 -5.89 -12.93
N ILE A 306 2.69 -6.17 -11.83
CA ILE A 306 4.13 -5.96 -11.74
C ILE A 306 4.82 -7.29 -12.01
N ARG A 307 5.65 -7.32 -13.05
CA ARG A 307 6.54 -8.45 -13.36
C ARG A 307 7.95 -8.13 -12.90
N VAL A 308 8.37 -8.78 -11.82
CA VAL A 308 9.69 -8.59 -11.24
C VAL A 308 10.64 -9.63 -11.81
N VAL A 309 11.67 -9.17 -12.51
CA VAL A 309 12.67 -10.00 -13.18
C VAL A 309 14.07 -9.67 -12.67
N SER A 310 15.03 -10.56 -12.89
CA SER A 310 16.44 -10.25 -12.61
C SER A 310 16.93 -9.00 -13.36
N PRO A 311 17.91 -8.24 -12.82
CA PRO A 311 18.46 -7.06 -13.50
C PRO A 311 18.95 -7.33 -14.93
N ASP A 312 19.51 -8.51 -15.21
CA ASP A 312 19.95 -8.88 -16.56
C ASP A 312 18.78 -9.02 -17.53
N LYS A 313 17.69 -9.70 -17.12
CA LYS A 313 16.47 -9.76 -17.93
C LYS A 313 15.84 -8.39 -18.12
N PHE A 314 15.87 -7.54 -17.10
CA PHE A 314 15.36 -6.18 -17.21
C PHE A 314 16.14 -5.34 -18.23
N ARG A 315 17.47 -5.47 -18.26
CA ARG A 315 18.33 -4.86 -19.28
C ARG A 315 17.91 -5.30 -20.68
N ASP A 316 17.76 -6.61 -20.88
CA ASP A 316 17.42 -7.18 -22.18
C ASP A 316 16.02 -6.73 -22.63
N TYR A 317 15.07 -6.63 -21.70
CA TYR A 317 13.74 -6.06 -21.93
C TYR A 317 13.81 -4.60 -22.39
N MET A 318 14.55 -3.75 -21.67
CA MET A 318 14.67 -2.33 -22.00
C MET A 318 15.38 -2.13 -23.35
N ASN A 319 16.43 -2.91 -23.65
CA ASN A 319 17.10 -2.87 -24.94
C ASN A 319 16.16 -3.31 -26.07
N PHE A 320 15.40 -4.39 -25.88
CA PHE A 320 14.41 -4.82 -26.86
C PHE A 320 13.36 -3.74 -27.15
N ARG A 321 12.78 -3.13 -26.10
CA ARG A 321 11.78 -2.06 -26.22
C ARG A 321 12.34 -0.82 -26.92
N LYS A 322 13.62 -0.49 -26.67
CA LYS A 322 14.31 0.63 -27.31
C LYS A 322 14.59 0.38 -28.79
N ASP A 323 15.06 -0.82 -29.12
CA ASP A 323 15.43 -1.17 -30.50
C ASP A 323 14.20 -1.48 -31.36
N ASN A 324 13.06 -1.81 -30.74
CA ASN A 324 11.81 -2.15 -31.38
C ASN A 324 10.65 -1.28 -30.83
N PRO A 325 10.64 0.04 -31.10
CA PRO A 325 9.67 0.96 -30.51
C PRO A 325 8.21 0.68 -30.90
N SER A 326 7.97 -0.03 -32.02
CA SER A 326 6.64 -0.45 -32.46
C SER A 326 6.22 -1.84 -31.96
N ALA A 327 7.11 -2.57 -31.27
CA ALA A 327 6.79 -3.89 -30.75
C ALA A 327 5.88 -3.77 -29.52
N SER A 328 5.00 -4.75 -29.35
CA SER A 328 4.11 -4.79 -28.21
C SER A 328 4.86 -5.13 -26.92
N ASN A 329 4.23 -4.88 -25.76
CA ASN A 329 4.79 -5.31 -24.49
C ASN A 329 4.88 -6.84 -24.40
N ALA A 330 3.92 -7.55 -25.01
CA ALA A 330 3.91 -9.00 -25.13
C ALA A 330 5.14 -9.54 -25.89
N ASP A 331 5.53 -8.91 -27.00
CA ASP A 331 6.74 -9.30 -27.75
C ASP A 331 8.01 -9.10 -26.91
N ALA A 332 8.08 -8.01 -26.15
CA ALA A 332 9.20 -7.72 -25.28
C ALA A 332 9.32 -8.70 -24.10
N LEU A 333 8.19 -9.13 -23.53
CA LEU A 333 8.15 -10.16 -22.49
C LEU A 333 8.57 -11.53 -23.05
N LYS A 334 8.13 -11.89 -24.27
CA LYS A 334 8.60 -13.12 -24.94
C LYS A 334 10.10 -13.10 -25.19
N ALA A 335 10.66 -11.95 -25.58
CA ALA A 335 12.10 -11.80 -25.87
C ALA A 335 12.99 -12.12 -24.66
N ILE A 336 12.50 -11.90 -23.43
CA ILE A 336 13.20 -12.23 -22.18
C ILE A 336 12.79 -13.57 -21.56
N GLY A 337 12.04 -14.39 -22.32
CA GLY A 337 11.54 -15.69 -21.90
C GLY A 337 10.48 -15.64 -20.80
N GLU A 338 9.73 -14.53 -20.70
CA GLU A 338 8.59 -14.38 -19.80
C GLU A 338 7.27 -14.61 -20.55
N GLN A 339 6.19 -14.89 -19.80
CA GLN A 339 4.85 -14.96 -20.38
C GLN A 339 4.43 -13.58 -20.92
N PRO A 340 3.86 -13.51 -22.15
CA PRO A 340 3.56 -12.26 -22.85
C PRO A 340 2.49 -11.41 -22.17
N TYR A 341 1.54 -12.03 -21.49
CA TYR A 341 0.45 -11.32 -20.83
C TYR A 341 0.52 -11.50 -19.31
N ALA A 342 -0.34 -10.77 -18.60
CA ALA A 342 -0.48 -10.91 -17.16
C ALA A 342 -0.78 -12.37 -16.76
N THR A 343 -0.21 -12.80 -15.64
CA THR A 343 -0.34 -14.17 -15.09
C THR A 343 -0.91 -14.18 -13.67
N SER A 344 -0.80 -13.05 -12.95
CA SER A 344 -1.37 -12.83 -11.62
C SER A 344 -2.83 -12.35 -11.66
N THR A 345 -3.30 -11.93 -12.83
CA THR A 345 -4.64 -11.42 -13.10
C THR A 345 -4.94 -11.58 -14.59
N HIS A 346 -6.18 -11.30 -14.98
CA HIS A 346 -6.65 -11.41 -16.36
C HIS A 346 -7.51 -10.20 -16.74
N PRO A 347 -7.63 -9.87 -18.04
CA PRO A 347 -8.64 -8.94 -18.53
C PRO A 347 -10.04 -9.40 -18.12
N PHE A 348 -10.90 -8.45 -17.80
CA PHE A 348 -12.30 -8.72 -17.54
C PHE A 348 -13.06 -8.75 -18.85
N LEU A 349 -14.05 -9.65 -18.97
CA LEU A 349 -14.95 -9.62 -20.11
C LEU A 349 -15.81 -8.34 -20.07
N PRO A 350 -15.80 -7.52 -21.13
CA PRO A 350 -16.49 -6.24 -21.13
C PRO A 350 -18.01 -6.36 -21.35
N GLY A 351 -18.52 -7.53 -21.74
CA GLY A 351 -19.95 -7.72 -21.97
C GLY A 351 -20.75 -7.68 -20.68
N ARG A 352 -21.90 -7.00 -20.74
CA ARG A 352 -22.78 -6.75 -19.59
C ARG A 352 -23.41 -8.03 -19.03
N GLU A 353 -23.52 -9.08 -19.85
CA GLU A 353 -24.13 -10.37 -19.48
C GLU A 353 -23.10 -11.50 -19.27
N ASP A 354 -21.86 -11.30 -19.72
CA ASP A 354 -20.79 -12.30 -19.74
C ASP A 354 -20.39 -12.75 -18.32
N THR A 355 -20.66 -11.93 -17.31
CA THR A 355 -20.40 -12.27 -15.89
C THR A 355 -21.49 -13.13 -15.24
N ARG A 356 -22.58 -13.48 -15.95
CA ARG A 356 -23.67 -14.31 -15.40
C ARG A 356 -23.30 -15.79 -15.33
N GLU A 357 -22.40 -16.25 -16.19
CA GLU A 357 -21.94 -17.65 -16.20
C GLU A 357 -20.56 -17.74 -15.55
N ALA A 358 -20.46 -18.50 -14.46
CA ALA A 358 -19.27 -18.53 -13.60
C ALA A 358 -18.00 -19.12 -14.25
N ASN A 359 -18.12 -19.72 -15.43
CA ASN A 359 -17.03 -20.44 -16.11
C ASN A 359 -16.46 -19.70 -17.33
N ASP A 360 -17.00 -18.54 -17.70
CA ASP A 360 -16.60 -17.78 -18.90
C ASP A 360 -16.62 -16.28 -18.59
N ASN A 361 -15.98 -15.87 -17.48
CA ASN A 361 -15.97 -14.49 -17.01
C ASN A 361 -14.60 -13.79 -17.18
N TYR A 362 -13.63 -14.45 -17.81
CA TYR A 362 -12.30 -13.90 -18.09
C TYR A 362 -11.67 -14.47 -19.36
N VAL A 363 -10.71 -13.73 -19.94
CA VAL A 363 -9.90 -14.18 -21.08
C VAL A 363 -8.49 -14.53 -20.60
N ASP A 364 -8.02 -15.75 -20.87
CA ASP A 364 -6.61 -16.12 -20.67
C ASP A 364 -5.85 -15.99 -21.99
N ASN A 365 -5.27 -14.81 -22.21
CA ASN A 365 -4.49 -14.51 -23.41
C ASN A 365 -3.26 -15.40 -23.56
N ASN A 366 -2.74 -16.01 -22.49
CA ASN A 366 -1.56 -16.90 -22.58
C ASN A 366 -1.91 -18.32 -23.05
N GLN A 367 -3.17 -18.77 -22.90
CA GLN A 367 -3.62 -20.07 -23.41
C GLN A 367 -3.97 -20.04 -24.90
N ALA A 368 -4.53 -18.93 -25.38
CA ALA A 368 -4.92 -18.77 -26.79
C ALA A 368 -3.73 -18.77 -27.77
N GLU A 369 -2.52 -18.45 -27.32
CA GLU A 369 -1.30 -18.50 -28.16
C GLU A 369 -0.64 -19.90 -28.22
N GLN A 370 -1.05 -20.86 -27.38
CA GLN A 370 -0.47 -22.22 -27.36
C GLN A 370 -1.21 -23.21 -28.27
N SER A 371 -2.33 -22.79 -28.88
CA SER A 371 -3.13 -23.54 -29.86
C SER A 371 -2.89 -23.02 -31.27
#